data_AF-A0A971AQ32-F1
#
_entry.id   AF-A0A971AQ32-F1
#
_cell.length_a   1.000
_cell.length_b   1.000
_cell.length_c   1.000
_cell.angle_alpha   90.00
_cell.angle_beta   90.00
_cell.angle_gamma   90.00
#
_symmetry.space_group_name_H-M   'P 1'
#
loop_
_entity.id
_entity.type
_entity.pdbx_description
1 polymer ?
#
loop_
_entity_poly.entity_id
_entity_poly.type
_entity_poly.pdbx_seq_one_letter_code
_entity_poly.pdbx_strand_id
1 'polypeptide(L)' 'MSRERYIKYGGVAFKAKADPKKINDFVRDLPPEKKLSMYGVVSELKKHGLIETEPKYSSIDDEVIPFME' A
#
# COMPACT_ATOMS: atom_id res chain seq x y z
N MET A 1 20.31 3.10 3.16
CA MET A 1 19.35 3.69 2.21
C MET A 1 18.08 2.86 2.22
N SER A 2 16.98 3.38 2.74
CA SER A 2 15.69 2.69 2.80
C SER A 2 15.07 2.68 1.40
N ARG A 3 15.00 1.52 0.75
CA ARG A 3 14.32 1.40 -0.56
C ARG A 3 12.82 1.57 -0.34
N GLU A 4 12.27 2.64 -0.88
CA GLU A 4 10.82 2.84 -0.95
C GLU A 4 10.21 1.77 -1.85
N ARG A 5 9.14 1.12 -1.37
CA ARG A 5 8.45 0.04 -2.08
C ARG A 5 7.04 0.53 -2.39
N TYR A 6 6.70 0.56 -3.66
CA TYR A 6 5.40 1.00 -4.17
C TYR A 6 4.63 -0.22 -4.67
N ILE A 7 3.37 -0.36 -4.27
CA ILE A 7 2.43 -1.32 -4.89
C ILE A 7 1.52 -0.50 -5.79
N LYS A 8 1.52 -0.80 -7.09
CA LYS A 8 0.57 -0.22 -8.04
C LYS A 8 -0.75 -1.00 -7.94
N TYR A 9 -1.58 -0.64 -6.97
CA TYR A 9 -3.01 -0.98 -6.93
C TYR A 9 -3.78 0.29 -6.61
N GLY A 10 -4.53 0.81 -7.58
CA GLY A 10 -5.32 2.04 -7.41
C GLY A 10 -4.52 3.31 -7.10
N GLY A 11 -3.24 3.39 -7.52
CA GLY A 11 -2.41 4.59 -7.31
C GLY A 11 -1.91 4.82 -5.87
N VAL A 12 -2.20 3.93 -4.92
CA VAL A 12 -1.88 4.17 -3.51
C VAL A 12 -0.42 3.82 -3.21
N ALA A 13 0.41 4.85 -3.03
CA ALA A 13 1.74 4.71 -2.46
C ALA A 13 1.67 4.34 -0.97
N PHE A 14 2.60 3.53 -0.49
CA PHE A 14 2.74 3.23 0.94
C PHE A 14 4.19 3.31 1.39
N LYS A 15 4.35 3.67 2.66
CA LYS A 15 5.62 3.66 3.38
C LYS A 15 5.69 2.43 4.26
N ALA A 16 6.73 1.64 4.10
CA ALA A 16 7.00 0.52 5.00
C ALA A 16 7.44 1.05 6.38
N LYS A 17 6.80 0.56 7.44
CA LYS A 17 7.15 0.86 8.86
C LYS A 17 7.86 -0.31 9.54
N ALA A 18 8.02 -1.41 8.82
CA ALA A 18 8.66 -2.64 9.27
C ALA A 18 9.62 -3.18 8.20
N ASP A 19 10.57 -4.00 8.63
CA ASP A 19 11.47 -4.70 7.72
C ASP A 19 10.70 -5.62 6.76
N PRO A 20 11.22 -5.79 5.53
CA PRO A 20 10.56 -6.64 4.53
C PRO A 20 10.30 -8.06 5.02
N LYS A 21 11.22 -8.63 5.81
CA LYS A 21 11.03 -9.97 6.38
C LYS A 21 9.78 -10.02 7.27
N LYS A 22 9.58 -9.01 8.14
CA LYS A 22 8.43 -8.93 9.05
C LYS A 22 7.11 -8.75 8.29
N ILE A 23 7.11 -7.91 7.24
CA ILE A 23 5.95 -7.74 6.37
C ILE A 23 5.61 -9.06 5.67
N ASN A 24 6.60 -9.73 5.08
CA ASN A 24 6.39 -10.98 4.36
C ASN A 24 5.91 -12.11 5.28
N ASP A 25 6.52 -12.25 6.47
CA ASP A 25 6.10 -13.22 7.48
C ASP A 25 4.64 -12.95 7.90
N PHE A 26 4.28 -11.69 8.17
CA PHE A 26 2.89 -11.31 8.48
C PHE A 26 1.91 -11.67 7.35
N VAL A 27 2.23 -11.33 6.09
CA VAL A 27 1.36 -11.65 4.95
C VAL A 27 1.22 -13.16 4.76
N ARG A 28 2.29 -13.94 4.98
CA ARG A 28 2.23 -15.40 4.88
C ARG A 28 1.23 -15.98 5.90
N ASP A 29 1.27 -15.47 7.12
CA ASP A 29 0.49 -15.97 8.26
C ASP A 29 -0.94 -15.41 8.31
N LEU A 30 -1.32 -14.49 7.40
CA LEU A 30 -2.70 -14.01 7.27
C LEU A 30 -3.68 -15.14 6.93
N PRO A 31 -4.92 -15.10 7.44
CA PRO A 31 -5.99 -16.01 7.04
C PRO A 31 -6.22 -15.99 5.51
N PRO A 32 -6.57 -17.13 4.87
CA PRO A 32 -6.80 -17.20 3.43
C PRO A 32 -7.79 -16.13 2.92
N GLU A 33 -8.86 -15.90 3.67
CA GLU A 33 -9.91 -14.91 3.36
C GLU A 33 -9.37 -13.48 3.23
N LYS A 34 -8.36 -13.14 4.03
CA LYS A 34 -7.72 -11.82 4.05
C LYS A 34 -6.70 -11.62 2.93
N LYS A 35 -6.30 -12.72 2.28
CA LYS A 35 -5.37 -12.74 1.15
C LYS A 35 -6.07 -12.79 -0.21
N LEU A 36 -7.40 -12.84 -0.24
CA LEU A 36 -8.19 -12.91 -1.48
C LEU A 36 -8.06 -11.67 -2.37
N SER A 37 -7.64 -10.53 -1.81
CA SER A 37 -7.43 -9.29 -2.57
C SER A 37 -6.25 -8.50 -2.01
N MET A 38 -5.65 -7.69 -2.89
CA MET A 38 -4.60 -6.74 -2.48
C MET A 38 -5.12 -5.74 -1.45
N TYR A 39 -6.37 -5.28 -1.59
CA TYR A 39 -7.02 -4.41 -0.60
C TYR A 39 -7.08 -5.05 0.79
N GLY A 40 -7.44 -6.34 0.88
CA GLY A 40 -7.48 -7.08 2.14
C GLY A 40 -6.12 -7.13 2.81
N VAL A 41 -5.07 -7.47 2.04
CA VAL A 41 -3.69 -7.51 2.53
C VAL A 41 -3.21 -6.14 3.01
N VAL A 42 -3.42 -5.10 2.19
CA VAL A 42 -3.03 -3.71 2.53
C VAL A 42 -3.78 -3.22 3.76
N SER A 43 -5.07 -3.54 3.91
CA SER A 43 -5.88 -3.16 5.06
C SER A 43 -5.37 -3.78 6.35
N GLU A 44 -5.01 -5.06 6.35
CA GLU A 44 -4.45 -5.72 7.54
C GLU A 44 -3.03 -5.19 7.85
N LEU A 45 -2.18 -4.98 6.84
CA LEU A 45 -0.87 -4.38 7.03
C LEU A 45 -0.94 -2.98 7.65
N LYS A 46 -1.90 -2.15 7.21
CA LYS A 46 -2.14 -0.81 7.75
C LYS A 46 -2.70 -0.88 9.17
N LYS A 47 -3.70 -1.74 9.41
CA LYS A 47 -4.31 -1.96 10.73
C LYS A 47 -3.28 -2.37 11.79
N HIS A 48 -2.28 -3.16 11.40
CA HIS A 48 -1.20 -3.61 12.27
C HIS A 48 0.02 -2.66 12.29
N GLY A 49 -0.07 -1.50 11.63
CA GLY A 49 1.00 -0.49 11.63
C GLY A 49 2.28 -0.92 10.91
N LEU A 50 2.21 -1.93 10.04
CA LEU A 50 3.35 -2.43 9.27
C LEU A 50 3.62 -1.58 8.03
N ILE A 51 2.58 -0.93 7.52
CA ILE A 51 2.65 0.07 6.46
C ILE A 51 1.83 1.30 6.84
N GLU A 52 2.16 2.42 6.22
CA GLU A 52 1.35 3.63 6.22
C GLU A 52 1.05 4.02 4.77
N THR A 53 -0.23 4.21 4.45
CA THR A 53 -0.63 4.67 3.12
C THR A 53 -0.55 6.20 3.10
N GLU A 54 0.19 6.77 2.16
CA GLU A 54 0.18 8.22 1.96
C GLU A 54 -1.00 8.60 1.07
N PRO A 55 -1.73 9.69 1.36
CA PRO A 55 -2.85 10.15 0.52
C PRO A 55 -2.39 10.74 -0.83
N LYS A 56 -1.18 10.44 -1.30
CA LYS A 56 -0.63 11.04 -2.51
C LYS A 56 -1.30 10.47 -3.77
N TYR A 57 -2.18 11.32 -4.30
CA TYR A 57 -2.62 11.50 -5.69
C TYR A 57 -3.31 10.28 -6.32
N SER A 58 -4.65 10.36 -6.28
CA SER A 58 -5.49 10.42 -7.48
C SER A 58 -4.91 9.73 -8.72
N SER A 59 -5.65 8.79 -9.31
CA SER A 59 -5.37 8.26 -10.66
C SER A 59 -5.44 9.30 -11.79
N ILE A 60 -5.53 10.59 -11.45
CA ILE A 60 -5.52 11.72 -12.36
C ILE A 60 -4.06 12.15 -12.48
N ASP A 61 -3.54 12.06 -13.70
CA ASP A 61 -2.21 12.55 -14.06
C ASP A 61 -2.06 14.01 -13.63
N ASP A 62 -0.88 14.42 -13.16
CA ASP A 62 -0.67 15.82 -12.77
C ASP A 62 -0.90 16.77 -13.97
N GLU A 63 -0.78 16.23 -15.20
CA GLU A 63 -1.08 16.91 -16.46
C GLU A 63 -2.57 17.15 -16.72
N VAL A 64 -3.50 16.38 -16.14
CA VAL A 64 -4.95 16.58 -16.32
C VAL A 64 -5.57 17.50 -15.27
N ILE A 65 -4.85 17.80 -14.18
CA ILE A 65 -5.29 18.71 -13.11
C ILE A 65 -5.68 20.12 -13.63
N PRO A 66 -4.96 20.76 -14.57
CA PRO A 66 -5.30 22.10 -15.08
C PRO A 66 -6.58 22.15 -15.95
N PHE A 67 -7.13 21.01 -16.36
CA PHE A 67 -8.25 20.93 -17.30
C PHE A 67 -9.58 20.54 -16.62
N MET A 68 -9.62 20.54 -15.28
CA MET A 68 -10.79 20.14 -14.49
C MET A 68 -11.65 21.32 -13.99
N GLU A 69 -11.45 22.53 -14.50
CA GLU A 69 -12.29 23.72 -14.24
C GLU A 69 -13.47 23.84 -15.21
#